data_AF-A0A3S1AN20-F1
#
_entry.id   AF-A0A3S1AN20-F1
#
_cell.length_a   1.000
_cell.length_b   1.000
_cell.length_c   1.000
_cell.angle_alpha   90.00
_cell.angle_beta   90.00
_cell.angle_gamma   90.00
#
_symmetry.space_group_name_H-M   'P 1'
#
loop_
_entity.id
_entity.type
_entity.pdbx_description
1 polymer ?
#
loop_
_entity_poly.entity_id
_entity_poly.type
_entity_poly.pdbx_seq_one_letter_code
_entity_poly.pdbx_strand_id
1 'polypeptide(L)'
;MHKISNQSIQQSIQHSLLAQKHGDLVFTCGKSLQKHENQTIQEYGSFIEEYSQIIQQYAQESLMYSQLLIYAQNSTMIYSKAVEAHAKAAKAYGMAMRMYKQVVEMIIKGV
;
A
#
# COMPACT_ATOMS: atom_id res chain seq x y z
N MET A 1 1.58 32.04 -0.18
CA MET A 1 1.24 30.61 -0.34
C MET A 1 2.03 30.06 -1.52
N HIS A 2 2.95 29.11 -1.28
CA HIS A 2 3.68 28.46 -2.37
C HIS A 2 2.78 27.45 -3.07
N LYS A 3 2.64 27.56 -4.40
CA LYS A 3 1.94 26.57 -5.22
C LYS A 3 2.82 25.32 -5.35
N ILE A 4 2.21 24.14 -5.29
CA ILE A 4 2.92 22.88 -5.55
C ILE A 4 3.38 22.86 -7.02
N SER A 5 4.58 22.35 -7.28
CA SER A 5 5.09 22.27 -8.66
C SER A 5 4.41 21.15 -9.44
N ASN A 6 4.34 21.27 -10.77
CA ASN A 6 3.83 20.19 -11.62
C ASN A 6 4.66 18.91 -11.47
N GLN A 7 5.98 19.04 -11.25
CA GLN A 7 6.85 17.90 -10.98
C GLN A 7 6.44 17.17 -9.69
N SER A 8 6.15 17.91 -8.62
CA SER A 8 5.69 17.33 -7.35
C SER A 8 4.35 16.62 -7.49
N ILE A 9 3.45 17.14 -8.33
CA ILE A 9 2.17 16.49 -8.65
C ILE A 9 2.40 15.18 -9.39
N GLN A 10 3.26 15.18 -10.42
CA GLN A 10 3.60 13.97 -11.17
C GLN A 10 4.24 12.91 -10.28
N GLN A 11 5.18 13.32 -9.41
CA GLN A 11 5.77 12.42 -8.41
C GLN A 11 4.72 11.84 -7.47
N SER A 12 3.78 12.66 -6.99
CA SER A 12 2.67 12.20 -6.15
C SER A 12 1.86 11.10 -6.84
N ILE A 13 1.49 11.31 -8.12
CA ILE A 13 0.78 10.30 -8.93
C ILE A 13 1.61 9.01 -9.06
N GLN A 14 2.90 9.11 -9.39
CA GLN A 14 3.76 7.94 -9.51
C GLN A 14 3.87 7.17 -8.20
N HIS A 15 3.97 7.86 -7.06
CA HIS A 15 3.99 7.24 -5.74
C HIS A 15 2.68 6.55 -5.38
N SER A 16 1.52 7.14 -5.75
CA SER A 16 0.23 6.47 -5.58
C SER A 16 0.12 5.19 -6.43
N LEU A 17 0.55 5.23 -7.69
CA LEU A 17 0.57 4.05 -8.57
C LEU A 17 1.52 2.97 -8.06
N LEU A 18 2.68 3.35 -7.52
CA LEU A 18 3.60 2.41 -6.88
C LEU A 18 2.96 1.76 -5.64
N ALA A 19 2.22 2.53 -4.83
CA ALA A 19 1.51 1.99 -3.68
C ALA A 19 0.42 0.97 -4.11
N GLN A 20 -0.25 1.18 -5.25
CA GLN A 20 -1.16 0.17 -5.81
C GLN A 20 -0.42 -1.12 -6.17
N LYS A 21 0.74 -1.03 -6.83
CA LYS A 21 1.58 -2.21 -7.13
C LYS A 21 2.01 -2.96 -5.87
N HIS A 22 2.31 -2.23 -4.79
CA HIS A 22 2.59 -2.84 -3.48
C HIS A 22 1.39 -3.59 -2.92
N GLY A 23 0.17 -3.05 -3.07
CA GLY A 23 -1.07 -3.75 -2.72
C GLY A 23 -1.20 -5.08 -3.47
N ASP A 24 -0.98 -5.08 -4.79
CA ASP A 24 -1.06 -6.30 -5.61
C ASP A 24 -0.02 -7.36 -5.22
N LEU A 25 1.20 -6.92 -4.90
CA LEU A 25 2.24 -7.81 -4.38
C LEU A 25 1.84 -8.44 -3.05
N VAL A 26 1.32 -7.64 -2.12
CA VAL A 26 0.83 -8.14 -0.81
C VAL A 26 -0.30 -9.13 -1.00
N PHE A 27 -1.24 -8.85 -1.90
CA PHE A 27 -2.32 -9.77 -2.25
C PHE A 27 -1.77 -11.11 -2.74
N THR A 28 -0.81 -11.07 -3.66
CA THR A 28 -0.19 -12.28 -4.21
C THR A 28 0.54 -13.08 -3.13
N CYS A 29 1.26 -12.41 -2.23
CA CYS A 29 1.88 -13.04 -1.07
C CYS A 29 0.84 -13.72 -0.17
N GLY A 30 -0.26 -13.05 0.16
CA GLY A 30 -1.36 -13.63 0.95
C GLY A 30 -1.93 -14.89 0.28
N LYS A 31 -2.25 -14.81 -1.02
CA LYS A 31 -2.72 -15.96 -1.80
C LYS A 31 -1.71 -17.10 -1.88
N SER A 32 -0.41 -16.82 -1.88
CA SER A 32 0.62 -17.86 -1.87
C SER A 32 0.64 -18.65 -0.55
N LEU A 33 0.47 -17.97 0.59
CA LEU A 33 0.42 -18.59 1.91
C LEU A 33 -0.86 -19.40 2.13
N GLN A 34 -2.00 -18.94 1.59
CA GLN A 34 -3.28 -19.67 1.63
C GLN A 34 -3.24 -21.03 0.93
N LYS A 35 -2.24 -21.31 0.08
CA LYS A 35 -2.07 -22.62 -0.58
C LYS A 35 -1.31 -23.63 0.27
N HIS A 36 -0.79 -23.23 1.42
CA HIS A 36 -0.04 -24.11 2.31
C HIS A 36 -0.97 -25.07 3.05
N GLU A 37 -0.52 -26.29 3.37
CA GLU A 37 -1.36 -27.31 4.03
C GLU A 37 -1.71 -26.98 5.49
N ASN A 38 -0.81 -26.27 6.18
CA ASN A 38 -1.00 -25.81 7.56
C ASN A 38 -2.04 -24.68 7.64
N GLN A 39 -3.11 -24.90 8.41
CA GLN A 39 -4.22 -23.94 8.60
C GLN A 39 -3.76 -22.58 9.17
N THR A 40 -2.84 -22.56 10.14
CA THR A 40 -2.33 -21.31 10.72
C THR A 40 -1.63 -20.46 9.65
N ILE A 41 -0.88 -21.07 8.74
CA ILE A 41 -0.24 -20.36 7.62
C ILE A 41 -1.29 -19.80 6.67
N GLN A 42 -2.39 -20.53 6.42
CA GLN A 42 -3.49 -20.03 5.61
C GLN A 42 -4.17 -18.82 6.24
N GLU A 43 -4.42 -18.85 7.56
CA GLU A 43 -5.00 -17.74 8.31
C GLU A 43 -4.12 -16.48 8.20
N TYR A 44 -2.80 -16.61 8.36
CA TYR A 44 -1.88 -15.51 8.09
C TYR A 44 -1.95 -15.00 6.66
N GLY A 45 -2.10 -15.91 5.68
CA GLY A 45 -2.30 -15.55 4.29
C GLY A 45 -3.56 -14.69 4.08
N SER A 46 -4.67 -15.01 4.75
CA SER A 46 -5.90 -14.21 4.76
C SER A 46 -5.69 -12.84 5.41
N PHE A 47 -5.02 -12.76 6.55
CA PHE A 47 -4.69 -11.46 7.17
C PHE A 47 -3.80 -10.60 6.28
N ILE A 48 -2.81 -11.19 5.60
CA ILE A 48 -1.95 -10.47 4.66
C ILE A 48 -2.77 -9.98 3.46
N GLU A 49 -3.73 -10.77 2.97
CA GLU A 49 -4.67 -10.33 1.94
C GLU A 49 -5.51 -9.12 2.40
N GLU A 50 -6.00 -9.08 3.64
CA GLU A 50 -6.71 -7.89 4.16
C GLU A 50 -5.85 -6.64 4.12
N TYR A 51 -4.55 -6.74 4.44
CA TYR A 51 -3.62 -5.62 4.30
C TYR A 51 -3.51 -5.15 2.84
N SER A 52 -3.60 -6.04 1.86
CA SER A 52 -3.59 -5.63 0.45
C SER A 52 -4.76 -4.68 0.14
N GLN A 53 -5.95 -4.95 0.67
CA GLN A 53 -7.14 -4.11 0.47
C GLN A 53 -6.95 -2.73 1.12
N ILE A 54 -6.40 -2.69 2.33
CA ILE A 54 -6.09 -1.43 3.03
C ILE A 54 -5.08 -0.60 2.24
N ILE A 55 -4.03 -1.24 1.71
CA ILE A 55 -3.02 -0.56 0.88
C ILE A 55 -3.66 0.00 -0.39
N GLN A 56 -4.51 -0.79 -1.07
CA GLN A 56 -5.20 -0.36 -2.28
C GLN A 56 -6.12 0.84 -2.01
N GLN A 57 -6.87 0.82 -0.91
CA GLN A 57 -7.74 1.91 -0.51
C GLN A 57 -6.94 3.22 -0.33
N TYR A 58 -5.85 3.19 0.44
CA TYR A 58 -5.03 4.38 0.67
C TYR A 58 -4.26 4.82 -0.58
N ALA A 59 -3.83 3.89 -1.42
CA ALA A 59 -3.20 4.20 -2.69
C ALA A 59 -4.18 4.89 -3.65
N GLN A 60 -5.43 4.43 -3.70
CA GLN A 60 -6.51 5.05 -4.49
C GLN A 60 -6.88 6.43 -3.96
N GLU A 61 -6.97 6.60 -2.64
CA GLU A 61 -7.19 7.91 -2.01
C GLU A 61 -6.05 8.89 -2.34
N SER A 62 -4.80 8.43 -2.25
CA SER A 62 -3.62 9.21 -2.62
C SER A 62 -3.65 9.61 -4.09
N LEU A 63 -4.03 8.70 -4.99
CA LEU A 63 -4.14 8.97 -6.42
C LEU A 63 -5.24 10.00 -6.71
N MET A 64 -6.40 9.85 -6.07
CA MET A 64 -7.52 10.78 -6.20
C MET A 64 -7.11 12.20 -5.81
N TYR A 65 -6.46 12.39 -4.65
CA TYR A 65 -5.98 13.73 -4.26
C TYR A 65 -4.88 14.24 -5.19
N SER A 66 -3.98 13.38 -5.65
CA SER A 66 -2.94 13.75 -6.60
C SER A 66 -3.50 14.23 -7.95
N GLN A 67 -4.57 13.57 -8.44
CA GLN A 67 -5.28 13.99 -9.64
C GLN A 67 -6.07 15.28 -9.42
N LEU A 68 -6.66 15.47 -8.23
CA LEU A 68 -7.39 16.69 -7.89
C LEU A 68 -6.49 17.93 -7.91
N LEU A 69 -5.19 17.79 -7.63
CA LEU A 69 -4.22 18.90 -7.70
C LEU A 69 -4.13 19.53 -9.09
N ILE A 70 -4.36 18.74 -10.15
CA ILE A 70 -4.35 19.22 -11.54
C ILE A 70 -5.45 20.26 -11.75
N TYR A 71 -6.61 20.08 -11.11
CA TYR A 71 -7.76 20.97 -11.24
C TYR A 71 -7.78 22.09 -10.20
N ALA A 72 -7.23 21.83 -9.00
CA ALA A 72 -7.34 22.72 -7.84
C ALA A 72 -6.16 23.69 -7.67
N GLN A 73 -5.54 24.13 -8.77
CA GLN A 73 -4.46 25.13 -8.79
C GLN A 73 -3.29 24.81 -7.83
N ASN A 74 -2.92 23.53 -7.70
CA ASN A 74 -1.76 23.10 -6.94
C ASN A 74 -1.83 23.44 -5.43
N SER A 75 -3.02 23.26 -4.84
CA SER A 75 -3.29 23.48 -3.42
C SER A 75 -2.40 22.63 -2.51
N THR A 76 -1.69 23.28 -1.57
CA THR A 76 -0.85 22.61 -0.57
C THR A 76 -1.64 21.68 0.36
N MET A 77 -2.89 22.04 0.69
CA MET A 77 -3.77 21.21 1.52
C MET A 77 -4.08 19.88 0.82
N ILE A 78 -4.41 19.91 -0.47
CA ILE A 78 -4.74 18.70 -1.23
C ILE A 78 -3.48 17.83 -1.38
N TYR A 79 -2.33 18.45 -1.62
CA TYR A 79 -1.05 17.73 -1.69
C TYR A 79 -0.72 17.06 -0.36
N SER A 80 -0.93 17.75 0.77
CA SER A 80 -0.76 17.16 2.10
C SER A 80 -1.64 15.92 2.30
N LYS A 81 -2.91 15.94 1.84
CA LYS A 81 -3.80 14.78 1.90
C LYS A 81 -3.31 13.62 1.02
N ALA A 82 -2.81 13.92 -0.19
CA ALA A 82 -2.24 12.91 -1.08
C ALA A 82 -1.03 12.21 -0.44
N VAL A 83 -0.14 12.99 0.18
CA VAL A 83 1.05 12.50 0.90
C VAL A 83 0.65 11.69 2.14
N GLU A 84 -0.32 12.16 2.92
CA GLU A 84 -0.80 11.46 4.11
C GLU A 84 -1.38 10.08 3.75
N ALA A 85 -2.23 10.01 2.71
CA ALA A 85 -2.78 8.76 2.21
C ALA A 85 -1.67 7.82 1.72
N HIS A 86 -0.69 8.33 0.96
CA HIS A 86 0.47 7.52 0.55
C HIS A 86 1.26 6.98 1.74
N ALA A 87 1.49 7.80 2.77
CA ALA A 87 2.19 7.38 3.98
C ALA A 87 1.43 6.27 4.73
N LYS A 88 0.10 6.33 4.79
CA LYS A 88 -0.74 5.27 5.35
C LYS A 88 -0.61 3.97 4.54
N ALA A 89 -0.64 4.04 3.21
CA ALA A 89 -0.42 2.89 2.33
C ALA A 89 0.97 2.26 2.57
N ALA A 90 2.02 3.08 2.64
CA ALA A 90 3.40 2.63 2.88
C ALA A 90 3.56 1.95 4.26
N LYS A 91 2.91 2.50 5.29
CA LYS A 91 2.90 1.89 6.63
C LYS A 91 2.21 0.52 6.64
N ALA A 92 1.05 0.42 6.00
CA ALA A 92 0.32 -0.85 5.86
C ALA A 92 1.14 -1.89 5.10
N TYR A 93 1.80 -1.49 4.00
CA TYR A 93 2.73 -2.35 3.27
C TYR A 93 3.89 -2.86 4.14
N GLY A 94 4.54 -1.96 4.89
CA GLY A 94 5.62 -2.35 5.80
C GLY A 94 5.18 -3.31 6.91
N MET A 95 3.93 -3.18 7.39
CA MET A 95 3.35 -4.13 8.35
C MET A 95 3.11 -5.50 7.71
N ALA A 96 2.47 -5.54 6.52
CA ALA A 96 2.21 -6.77 5.80
C ALA A 96 3.50 -7.54 5.46
N MET A 97 4.55 -6.85 5.02
CA MET A 97 5.82 -7.49 4.69
C MET A 97 6.56 -8.04 5.91
N ARG A 98 6.44 -7.38 7.08
CA ARG A 98 6.97 -7.95 8.33
C ARG A 98 6.23 -9.22 8.73
N MET A 99 4.90 -9.24 8.62
CA MET A 99 4.12 -10.45 8.87
C MET A 99 4.49 -11.57 7.90
N TYR A 100 4.54 -11.28 6.60
CA TYR A 100 4.93 -12.26 5.59
C TYR A 100 6.31 -12.87 5.89
N LYS A 101 7.29 -12.03 6.24
CA LYS A 101 8.62 -12.49 6.65
C LYS A 101 8.56 -13.44 7.85
N GLN A 102 7.79 -13.10 8.89
CA GLN A 102 7.64 -13.97 10.07
C GLN A 102 7.04 -15.33 9.71
N VAL A 103 6.03 -15.36 8.85
CA VAL A 103 5.40 -16.61 8.40
C VAL A 103 6.37 -17.46 7.58
N VAL A 104 7.14 -16.85 6.67
CA VAL A 104 8.19 -17.55 5.93
C VAL A 104 9.24 -18.13 6.86
N GLU A 105 9.64 -17.40 7.91
CA GLU A 105 10.55 -17.92 8.92
C GLU A 105 9.95 -19.09 9.73
N MET A 106 8.64 -19.09 10.01
CA MET A 106 7.95 -20.23 10.64
C MET A 106 7.98 -21.46 9.74
N ILE A 107 7.65 -21.28 8.45
CA ILE A 107 7.69 -22.36 7.44
C ILE A 107 9.09 -22.97 7.36
N ILE A 108 10.14 -22.14 7.26
CA ILE A 108 11.54 -22.62 7.17
C ILE A 108 11.96 -23.37 8.44
N LYS A 109 11.49 -22.95 9.61
CA LYS A 109 11.80 -23.59 10.89
C LYS A 109 10.97 -24.86 11.15
N GLY A 110 9.98 -25.17 10.30
CA GLY A 110 9.13 -26.34 10.43
C GLY A 110 8.17 -26.28 11.62
N VAL A 111 7.73 -25.08 12.00
CA VAL A 111 6.71 -24.85 13.06
C VAL A 111 5.30 -24.96 12.49
#